data_AF-A0A7Y9YH71-F1
#
_entry.id   AF-A0A7Y9YH71-F1
#
_cell.length_a   1.000
_cell.length_b   1.000
_cell.length_c   1.000
_cell.angle_alpha   90.00
_cell.angle_beta   90.00
_cell.angle_gamma   90.00
#
_symmetry.space_group_name_H-M   'P 1'
#
loop_
_entity.id
_entity.type
_entity.pdbx_description
1 polymer ?
#
loop_
_entity_poly.entity_id
_entity_poly.type
_entity_poly.pdbx_seq_one_letter_code
_entity_poly.pdbx_strand_id
1 'polypeptide(L)'
;MVEEYVGLIAQGVGYTDANSRLGVSFGPGLRWWTKFAPMDFPKGSFHRGRPGGLRGSPAPATPGTVVEPVRRPLSEADRAVMAACRSKGMSLREIGTLIGRHHSVVGRELDRNAGPSGDYHPKVAHRAAHERRRRPKTFKLAVNPRLCRAIEGWMGDGWSPQLIAAVLREEPGRSKMDRVSHETIYQALYVQGRGSLRRDLAKDLSTGRIARKPRGSVDARGTSLYREAFKISQRPAEVEDRAVPGHWEGDLVIGAGSTSAVGTLVERTTRFVMLLHLPGRHDADSVAAEMINQMSKLPEHLRQSLTWDRGTELARYREITMKLDMPVYFCDPHSPWQRGSNENTNRLLRHWLTKGTDLSRFTAQDLDVIAAKLNARPRPTLEMKTPAQALAELLANQAAA
;
A
#
# COMPACT_ATOMS: atom_id res chain seq x y z
N MET A 1 34.14 -37.28 18.33
CA MET A 1 34.68 -35.92 18.52
C MET A 1 34.51 -35.02 17.29
N VAL A 2 35.08 -35.33 16.11
CA VAL A 2 34.93 -34.48 14.90
C VAL A 2 33.47 -34.36 14.44
N GLU A 3 32.74 -35.48 14.34
CA GLU A 3 31.32 -35.46 13.95
C GLU A 3 30.43 -34.71 14.94
N GLU A 4 30.71 -34.88 16.23
CA GLU A 4 30.00 -34.20 17.32
C GLU A 4 30.26 -32.70 17.27
N TYR A 5 31.49 -32.29 16.99
CA TYR A 5 31.88 -30.90 16.78
C TYR A 5 31.12 -30.27 15.62
N VAL A 6 31.16 -30.89 14.44
CA VAL A 6 30.45 -30.43 13.23
C VAL A 6 28.93 -30.40 13.47
N GLY A 7 28.39 -31.37 14.21
CA GLY A 7 26.99 -31.44 14.59
C GLY A 7 26.53 -30.29 15.49
N LEU A 8 27.31 -29.93 16.51
CA LEU A 8 27.02 -28.80 17.40
C LEU A 8 26.99 -27.48 16.61
N ILE A 9 27.98 -27.23 15.75
CA ILE A 9 28.01 -26.02 14.92
C ILE A 9 26.80 -25.96 13.96
N ALA A 10 26.43 -27.10 13.36
CA ALA A 10 25.26 -27.18 12.49
C ALA A 10 23.95 -26.86 13.22
N GLN A 11 23.84 -27.22 14.51
CA GLN A 11 22.72 -26.90 15.39
C GLN A 11 22.69 -25.43 15.85
N GLY A 12 23.70 -24.63 15.47
CA GLY A 12 23.79 -23.22 15.84
C GLY A 12 24.51 -22.97 17.16
N VAL A 13 25.19 -23.98 17.72
CA VAL A 13 26.05 -23.80 18.88
C VAL A 13 27.23 -22.91 18.51
N GLY A 14 27.58 -22.03 19.44
CA GLY A 14 28.72 -21.13 19.35
C GLY A 14 30.02 -21.87 19.05
N TYR A 15 30.86 -21.34 18.18
CA TYR A 15 32.21 -21.89 17.94
C TYR A 15 33.01 -22.12 19.23
N THR A 16 33.06 -21.12 20.11
CA THR A 16 33.74 -21.20 21.41
C THR A 16 33.06 -22.19 22.35
N ASP A 17 31.73 -22.28 22.31
CA ASP A 17 30.95 -23.19 23.15
C ASP A 17 31.14 -24.65 22.72
N ALA A 18 31.15 -24.93 21.41
CA ALA A 18 31.44 -26.27 20.88
C ALA A 18 32.87 -26.72 21.22
N ASN A 19 33.85 -25.81 21.16
CA ASN A 19 35.23 -26.07 21.59
C ASN A 19 35.31 -26.38 23.09
N SER A 20 34.65 -25.59 23.94
CA SER A 20 34.62 -25.81 25.39
C SER A 20 33.95 -27.14 25.75
N ARG A 21 32.82 -27.47 25.12
CA ARG A 21 32.08 -28.73 25.37
C ARG A 21 32.88 -29.98 25.01
N LEU A 22 33.74 -29.89 24.00
CA LEU A 22 34.51 -31.03 23.49
C LEU A 22 35.98 -31.02 23.92
N GLY A 23 36.41 -30.01 24.70
CA GLY A 23 37.80 -29.87 25.14
C GLY A 23 38.78 -29.59 23.99
N VAL A 24 38.34 -28.93 22.92
CA VAL A 24 39.12 -28.73 21.69
C VAL A 24 39.62 -27.30 21.60
N SER A 25 40.89 -27.10 21.27
CA SER A 25 41.45 -25.76 21.08
C SER A 25 40.99 -25.12 19.75
N PHE A 26 41.10 -23.79 19.67
CA PHE A 26 40.58 -23.00 18.54
C PHE A 26 41.16 -23.43 17.18
N GLY A 27 42.46 -23.72 17.06
CA GLY A 27 43.05 -24.09 15.77
C GLY A 27 42.52 -25.42 15.20
N PRO A 28 42.55 -26.51 15.97
CA PRO A 28 41.98 -27.80 15.58
C PRO A 28 40.50 -27.76 15.19
N GLY A 29 39.64 -27.08 15.95
CA GLY A 29 38.21 -26.97 15.65
C GLY A 29 37.94 -26.31 14.28
N LEU A 30 38.68 -25.25 13.96
CA LEU A 30 38.55 -24.54 12.68
C LEU A 30 39.02 -25.40 11.51
N ARG A 31 40.10 -26.15 11.71
CA ARG A 31 40.59 -27.12 10.70
C ARG A 31 39.59 -28.25 10.47
N TRP A 32 38.90 -28.72 11.51
CA TRP A 32 37.83 -29.70 11.35
C TRP A 32 36.67 -29.13 10.55
N TRP A 33 36.18 -27.93 10.88
CA TRP A 33 35.10 -27.32 10.11
C TRP A 33 35.47 -27.11 8.64
N THR A 34 36.62 -26.50 8.37
CA THR A 34 37.07 -26.20 7.00
C THR A 34 37.33 -27.44 6.15
N LYS A 35 37.75 -28.55 6.77
CA LYS A 35 38.01 -29.81 6.07
C LYS A 35 36.74 -30.61 5.78
N PHE A 36 35.75 -30.56 6.67
CA PHE A 36 34.60 -31.48 6.65
C PHE A 36 33.26 -30.81 6.30
N ALA A 37 33.12 -29.49 6.45
CA ALA A 37 31.89 -28.77 6.12
C ALA A 37 32.01 -28.03 4.77
N PRO A 38 31.03 -28.16 3.86
CA PRO A 38 31.00 -27.45 2.57
C PRO A 38 30.56 -25.98 2.68
N MET A 39 30.52 -25.40 3.89
CA MET A 39 30.01 -24.05 4.12
C MET A 39 31.07 -23.16 4.77
N ASP A 40 31.24 -21.97 4.24
CA ASP A 40 32.08 -20.93 4.84
C ASP A 40 31.45 -20.38 6.12
N PHE A 41 32.30 -19.97 7.06
CA PHE A 41 31.84 -19.16 8.18
C PHE A 41 31.40 -17.77 7.69
N PRO A 42 30.25 -17.23 8.17
CA PRO A 42 29.84 -15.88 7.84
C PRO A 42 30.91 -14.86 8.29
N LYS A 43 31.26 -13.89 7.43
CA LYS A 43 32.16 -12.78 7.83
C LYS A 43 31.62 -12.12 9.11
N GLY A 44 32.45 -12.08 10.17
CA GLY A 44 32.11 -11.50 11.47
C GLY A 44 31.52 -12.47 12.52
N SER A 45 31.42 -13.79 12.24
CA SER A 45 30.93 -14.78 13.22
C SER A 45 31.98 -15.23 14.26
N PHE A 46 33.22 -14.74 14.16
CA PHE A 46 34.37 -15.17 14.98
C PHE A 46 34.57 -14.38 16.29
N HIS A 47 33.61 -13.54 16.70
CA HIS A 47 33.79 -12.67 17.87
C HIS A 47 33.50 -13.41 19.19
N ARG A 48 34.46 -13.36 20.13
CA ARG A 48 34.33 -13.87 21.50
C ARG A 48 33.09 -13.26 22.17
N GLY A 49 32.19 -14.09 22.69
CA GLY A 49 31.13 -13.66 23.63
C GLY A 49 29.74 -13.38 23.06
N ARG A 50 29.44 -13.70 21.79
CA ARG A 50 28.04 -13.79 21.30
C ARG A 50 27.76 -15.21 20.78
N PRO A 51 26.49 -15.67 20.65
CA PRO A 51 26.16 -17.02 20.21
C PRO A 51 26.63 -17.20 18.76
N GLY A 52 27.88 -17.63 18.60
CA GLY A 52 28.57 -17.76 17.33
C GLY A 52 28.20 -19.06 16.62
N GLY A 53 26.92 -19.25 16.36
CA GLY A 53 26.44 -20.25 15.40
C GLY A 53 26.22 -19.59 14.03
N LEU A 54 26.12 -20.40 12.98
CA LEU A 54 25.60 -19.95 11.69
C LEU A 54 24.23 -19.25 11.92
N ARG A 55 23.98 -18.07 11.32
CA ARG A 55 22.76 -17.26 11.56
C ARG A 55 21.50 -17.91 10.98
N GLY A 56 20.39 -17.88 11.73
CA GLY A 56 19.04 -18.15 11.24
C GLY A 56 18.58 -19.60 11.37
N SER A 57 18.28 -20.02 12.60
CA SER A 57 17.55 -21.28 12.86
C SER A 57 16.14 -21.19 12.23
N PRO A 58 15.66 -22.24 11.54
CA PRO A 58 14.23 -22.37 11.29
C PRO A 58 13.51 -22.57 12.62
N ALA A 59 12.34 -21.96 12.79
CA ALA A 59 11.42 -22.39 13.83
C ALA A 59 11.03 -23.86 13.57
N PRO A 60 10.83 -24.70 14.61
CA PRO A 60 10.20 -25.99 14.42
C PRO A 60 8.88 -25.80 13.69
N ALA A 61 8.57 -26.71 12.77
CA ALA A 61 7.33 -26.67 12.01
C ALA A 61 6.13 -26.57 12.98
N THR A 62 5.27 -25.57 12.79
CA THR A 62 4.01 -25.48 13.53
C THR A 62 3.14 -26.68 13.11
N PRO A 63 2.71 -27.54 14.04
CA PRO A 63 1.76 -28.60 13.72
C PRO A 63 0.46 -27.99 13.18
N GLY A 64 -0.02 -28.44 12.02
CA GLY A 64 -1.35 -28.09 11.52
C GLY A 64 -1.45 -27.41 10.14
N THR A 65 -0.35 -27.19 9.41
CA THR A 65 -0.42 -26.77 7.99
C THR A 65 0.25 -27.79 7.08
N VAL A 66 -0.48 -28.86 6.78
CA VAL A 66 -0.10 -29.80 5.71
C VAL A 66 -0.59 -29.20 4.39
N VAL A 67 0.15 -28.24 3.85
CA VAL A 67 0.12 -28.02 2.41
C VAL A 67 1.16 -28.96 1.83
N GLU A 68 0.72 -30.10 1.29
CA GLU A 68 1.55 -31.03 0.53
C GLU A 68 2.32 -30.24 -0.53
N PRO A 69 3.64 -30.05 -0.40
CA PRO A 69 4.39 -29.29 -1.38
C PRO A 69 4.40 -30.08 -2.69
N VAL A 70 4.12 -29.40 -3.81
CA VAL A 70 4.17 -29.95 -5.20
C VAL A 70 5.47 -30.74 -5.49
N ARG A 71 6.53 -30.50 -4.70
CA ARG A 71 7.74 -31.33 -4.64
C ARG A 71 8.11 -31.62 -3.19
N ARG A 72 8.10 -32.88 -2.75
CA ARG A 72 8.60 -33.31 -1.43
C ARG A 72 10.12 -33.04 -1.35
N PRO A 73 10.61 -32.11 -0.51
CA PRO A 73 12.04 -31.91 -0.33
C PRO A 73 12.68 -33.11 0.39
N LEU A 74 14.01 -33.26 0.29
CA LEU A 74 14.74 -34.16 1.19
C LEU A 74 14.60 -33.64 2.63
N SER A 75 14.17 -34.49 3.55
CA SER A 75 14.10 -34.22 4.99
C SER A 75 15.48 -34.37 5.65
N GLU A 76 15.61 -34.07 6.94
CA GLU A 76 16.83 -34.42 7.70
C GLU A 76 16.99 -35.95 7.80
N ALA A 77 15.88 -36.67 8.03
CA ALA A 77 15.86 -38.13 8.07
C ALA A 77 16.31 -38.75 6.73
N ASP A 78 15.85 -38.23 5.59
CA ASP A 78 16.29 -38.68 4.27
C ASP A 78 17.81 -38.57 4.12
N ARG A 79 18.40 -37.48 4.62
CA ARG A 79 19.85 -37.25 4.60
C ARG A 79 20.60 -38.16 5.56
N ALA A 80 20.03 -38.47 6.72
CA ALA A 80 20.61 -39.42 7.67
C ALA A 80 20.66 -40.82 7.05
N VAL A 81 19.59 -41.24 6.37
CA VAL A 81 19.55 -42.50 5.61
C VAL A 81 20.59 -42.49 4.49
N MET A 82 20.71 -41.40 3.73
CA MET A 82 21.74 -41.26 2.70
C MET A 82 23.17 -41.43 3.26
N ALA A 83 23.48 -40.84 4.42
CA ALA A 83 24.79 -41.00 5.06
C ALA A 83 25.05 -42.44 5.50
N ALA A 84 24.06 -43.07 6.15
CA ALA A 84 24.17 -44.45 6.61
C ALA A 84 24.29 -45.47 5.48
N CYS A 85 23.60 -45.26 4.36
CA CYS A 85 23.74 -46.13 3.19
C CYS A 85 25.09 -45.95 2.48
N ARG A 86 25.64 -44.74 2.52
CA ARG A 86 26.94 -44.44 1.91
C ARG A 86 28.10 -45.09 2.69
N SER A 87 28.03 -45.12 4.02
CA SER A 87 29.03 -45.85 4.82
C SER A 87 28.98 -47.37 4.58
N LYS A 88 27.84 -47.90 4.12
CA LYS A 88 27.66 -49.29 3.69
C LYS A 88 28.02 -49.54 2.22
N GLY A 89 28.50 -48.54 1.49
CA GLY A 89 28.89 -48.68 0.07
C GLY A 89 27.72 -48.87 -0.91
N MET A 90 26.48 -48.54 -0.52
CA MET A 90 25.31 -48.71 -1.39
C MET A 90 25.32 -47.73 -2.57
N SER A 91 24.79 -48.15 -3.71
CA SER A 91 24.68 -47.35 -4.93
C SER A 91 23.62 -46.23 -4.81
N LEU A 92 23.74 -45.18 -5.64
CA LEU A 92 22.77 -44.08 -5.67
C LEU A 92 21.33 -44.55 -6.00
N ARG A 93 21.19 -45.65 -6.75
CA ARG A 93 19.89 -46.24 -7.10
C ARG A 93 19.25 -46.91 -5.88
N GLU A 94 20.01 -47.70 -5.14
CA GLU A 94 19.52 -48.35 -3.91
C GLU A 94 19.17 -47.32 -2.83
N ILE A 95 20.02 -46.30 -2.66
CA ILE A 95 19.74 -45.19 -1.74
C ILE A 95 18.45 -44.49 -2.16
N GLY A 96 18.27 -44.21 -3.45
CA GLY A 96 17.08 -43.59 -3.99
C GLY A 96 15.82 -44.40 -3.69
N THR A 97 15.85 -45.70 -3.97
CA THR A 97 14.73 -46.62 -3.67
C THR A 97 14.37 -46.58 -2.18
N LEU A 98 15.36 -46.62 -1.29
CA LEU A 98 15.14 -46.67 0.15
C LEU A 98 14.46 -45.40 0.71
N ILE A 99 14.78 -44.22 0.18
CA ILE A 99 14.18 -42.95 0.63
C ILE A 99 12.96 -42.50 -0.20
N GLY A 100 12.54 -43.33 -1.17
CA GLY A 100 11.45 -43.01 -2.10
C GLY A 100 11.78 -41.83 -3.02
N ARG A 101 12.97 -41.84 -3.61
CA ARG A 101 13.50 -40.79 -4.51
C ARG A 101 14.18 -41.36 -5.74
N HIS A 102 14.15 -40.59 -6.82
CA HIS A 102 14.97 -40.89 -7.98
C HIS A 102 16.47 -40.74 -7.64
N HIS A 103 17.31 -41.65 -8.14
CA HIS A 103 18.76 -41.67 -7.88
C HIS A 103 19.46 -40.34 -8.20
N SER A 104 18.98 -39.58 -9.19
CA SER A 104 19.52 -38.25 -9.52
C SER A 104 19.32 -37.22 -8.41
N VAL A 105 18.32 -37.40 -7.53
CA VAL A 105 18.10 -36.52 -6.37
C VAL A 105 19.18 -36.78 -5.33
N VAL A 106 19.53 -38.04 -5.11
CA VAL A 106 20.62 -38.48 -4.23
C VAL A 106 21.95 -37.96 -4.74
N GLY A 107 22.26 -38.19 -6.02
CA GLY A 107 23.49 -37.71 -6.67
C GLY A 107 23.66 -36.20 -6.51
N ARG A 108 22.69 -35.40 -6.97
CA ARG A 108 22.77 -33.93 -6.86
C ARG A 108 22.84 -33.43 -5.41
N GLU A 109 22.30 -34.16 -4.44
CA GLU A 109 22.43 -33.80 -3.03
C GLU A 109 23.84 -34.03 -2.50
N LEU A 110 24.45 -35.17 -2.86
CA LEU A 110 25.84 -35.47 -2.51
C LEU A 110 26.80 -34.51 -3.20
N ASP A 111 26.64 -34.27 -4.51
CA ASP A 111 27.49 -33.34 -5.29
C ASP A 111 27.49 -31.92 -4.69
N ARG A 112 26.34 -31.49 -4.13
CA ARG A 112 26.17 -30.14 -3.59
C ARG A 112 26.57 -29.99 -2.12
N ASN A 113 26.68 -31.08 -1.36
CA ASN A 113 26.80 -31.00 0.10
C ASN A 113 27.85 -31.95 0.70
N ALA A 114 28.55 -32.76 -0.10
CA ALA A 114 29.74 -33.44 0.35
C ALA A 114 30.89 -32.43 0.49
N GLY A 115 31.72 -32.58 1.52
CA GLY A 115 32.94 -31.81 1.70
C GLY A 115 34.00 -32.17 0.64
N PRO A 116 35.10 -31.40 0.54
CA PRO A 116 36.16 -31.64 -0.45
C PRO A 116 36.81 -33.02 -0.32
N SER A 117 36.85 -33.58 0.89
CA SER A 117 37.37 -34.93 1.17
C SER A 117 36.38 -36.05 0.81
N GLY A 118 35.20 -35.70 0.32
CA GLY A 118 34.11 -36.62 0.05
C GLY A 118 33.20 -36.89 1.24
N ASP A 119 33.45 -36.35 2.44
CA ASP A 119 32.61 -36.60 3.62
C ASP A 119 31.22 -35.98 3.51
N TYR A 120 30.18 -36.66 4.00
CA TYR A 120 28.79 -36.16 3.94
C TYR A 120 28.15 -36.14 5.32
N HIS A 121 27.85 -34.93 5.81
CA HIS A 121 27.21 -34.71 7.10
C HIS A 121 25.74 -34.28 6.94
N PRO A 122 24.76 -35.12 7.37
CA PRO A 122 23.33 -34.86 7.17
C PRO A 122 22.85 -33.51 7.70
N LYS A 123 23.25 -33.15 8.92
CA LYS A 123 22.85 -31.89 9.58
C LYS A 123 23.37 -30.67 8.84
N VAL A 124 24.61 -30.75 8.35
CA VAL A 124 25.24 -29.67 7.57
C VAL A 124 24.56 -29.53 6.20
N ALA A 125 24.31 -30.63 5.52
CA ALA A 125 23.61 -30.67 4.24
C ALA A 125 22.16 -30.16 4.35
N HIS A 126 21.45 -30.52 5.43
CA HIS A 126 20.10 -30.03 5.70
C HIS A 126 20.08 -28.50 5.85
N ARG A 127 21.03 -27.98 6.62
CA ARG A 127 21.21 -26.55 6.84
C ARG A 127 21.58 -25.79 5.57
N ALA A 128 22.58 -26.26 4.84
CA ALA A 128 23.00 -25.67 3.57
C ALA A 128 21.84 -25.59 2.57
N ALA A 129 21.01 -26.64 2.51
CA ALA A 129 19.82 -26.65 1.68
C ALA A 129 18.78 -25.61 2.14
N HIS A 130 18.58 -25.41 3.45
CA HIS A 130 17.69 -24.39 3.98
C HIS A 130 18.17 -22.97 3.66
N GLU A 131 19.46 -22.67 3.83
CA GLU A 131 20.03 -21.36 3.51
C GLU A 131 19.91 -21.04 2.01
N ARG A 132 20.21 -22.01 1.12
CA ARG A 132 20.04 -21.86 -0.33
C ARG A 132 18.60 -21.65 -0.78
N ARG A 133 17.59 -22.10 -0.02
CA ARG A 133 16.17 -21.84 -0.34
C ARG A 133 15.80 -20.37 -0.24
N ARG A 134 16.50 -19.59 0.58
CA ARG A 134 16.16 -18.19 0.85
C ARG A 134 16.23 -17.32 -0.41
N ARG A 135 17.02 -17.72 -1.44
CA ARG A 135 17.16 -17.08 -2.77
C ARG A 135 16.89 -15.56 -2.73
N PRO A 136 17.67 -14.79 -1.95
CA PRO A 136 17.42 -13.38 -1.79
C PRO A 136 17.53 -12.68 -3.15
N LYS A 137 16.43 -12.05 -3.59
CA LYS A 137 16.42 -11.21 -4.78
C LYS A 137 16.56 -9.76 -4.37
N THR A 138 17.33 -8.99 -5.13
CA THR A 138 17.38 -7.55 -4.96
C THR A 138 16.01 -6.95 -5.19
N PHE A 139 15.56 -6.10 -4.28
CA PHE A 139 14.24 -5.47 -4.39
C PHE A 139 14.22 -4.48 -5.55
N LYS A 140 13.15 -4.54 -6.34
CA LYS A 140 13.01 -3.75 -7.56
C LYS A 140 13.11 -2.24 -7.35
N LEU A 141 12.51 -1.74 -6.28
CA LEU A 141 12.56 -0.32 -5.92
C LEU A 141 13.96 0.11 -5.47
N ALA A 142 14.75 -0.80 -4.86
CA ALA A 142 16.12 -0.49 -4.45
C ALA A 142 17.07 -0.25 -5.64
N VAL A 143 16.74 -0.79 -6.82
CA VAL A 143 17.58 -0.67 -8.04
C VAL A 143 16.99 0.30 -9.08
N ASN A 144 15.84 0.92 -8.80
CA ASN A 144 15.18 1.85 -9.73
C ASN A 144 14.84 3.18 -9.02
N PRO A 145 15.84 4.09 -8.86
CA PRO A 145 15.65 5.35 -8.16
C PRO A 145 14.69 6.31 -8.88
N ARG A 146 14.59 6.21 -10.22
CA ARG A 146 13.63 6.99 -11.01
C ARG A 146 12.20 6.59 -10.65
N LEU A 147 11.92 5.29 -10.59
CA LEU A 147 10.61 4.78 -10.21
C LEU A 147 10.27 5.14 -8.76
N CYS A 148 11.23 5.08 -7.84
CA CYS A 148 11.03 5.59 -6.49
C CYS A 148 10.59 7.05 -6.50
N ARG A 149 11.36 7.97 -7.08
CA ARG A 149 11.00 9.40 -7.10
C ARG A 149 9.60 9.67 -7.68
N ALA A 150 9.21 8.94 -8.72
CA ALA A 150 7.86 9.05 -9.29
C ALA A 150 6.78 8.62 -8.28
N ILE A 151 6.97 7.48 -7.62
CA ILE A 151 6.06 6.98 -6.57
C ILE A 151 5.99 7.98 -5.40
N GLU A 152 7.13 8.52 -4.98
CA GLU A 152 7.20 9.51 -3.89
C GLU A 152 6.44 10.80 -4.24
N GLY A 153 6.60 11.30 -5.47
CA GLY A 153 5.85 12.46 -5.96
C GLY A 153 4.34 12.22 -5.95
N TRP A 154 3.90 11.10 -6.52
CA TRP A 154 2.48 10.74 -6.54
C TRP A 154 1.88 10.55 -5.15
N MET A 155 2.63 9.93 -4.22
CA MET A 155 2.20 9.78 -2.84
C MET A 155 2.11 11.14 -2.12
N GLY A 156 3.07 12.04 -2.35
CA GLY A 156 3.01 13.42 -1.84
C GLY A 156 1.78 14.17 -2.34
N ASP A 157 1.32 13.86 -3.56
CA ASP A 157 0.07 14.36 -4.14
C ASP A 157 -1.18 13.56 -3.72
N GLY A 158 -1.08 12.71 -2.71
CA GLY A 158 -2.21 11.99 -2.10
C GLY A 158 -2.67 10.75 -2.88
N TRP A 159 -1.84 10.21 -3.77
CA TRP A 159 -2.19 8.99 -4.52
C TRP A 159 -1.96 7.74 -3.66
N SER A 160 -2.96 6.87 -3.62
CA SER A 160 -2.84 5.58 -2.94
C SER A 160 -1.89 4.62 -3.70
N PRO A 161 -1.18 3.71 -3.01
CA PRO A 161 -0.38 2.67 -3.64
C PRO A 161 -1.12 1.82 -4.68
N GLN A 162 -2.42 1.56 -4.47
CA GLN A 162 -3.27 0.86 -5.44
C GLN A 162 -3.44 1.63 -6.74
N LEU A 163 -3.76 2.93 -6.66
CA LEU A 163 -3.86 3.81 -7.82
C LEU A 163 -2.53 3.89 -8.58
N ILE A 164 -1.42 4.10 -7.86
CA ILE A 164 -0.09 4.18 -8.45
C ILE A 164 0.23 2.89 -9.23
N ALA A 165 -0.06 1.72 -8.64
CA ALA A 165 0.16 0.45 -9.31
C ALA A 165 -0.75 0.24 -10.54
N ALA A 166 -1.96 0.81 -10.56
CA ALA A 166 -2.86 0.78 -11.70
C ALA A 166 -2.34 1.68 -12.83
N VAL A 167 -1.98 2.93 -12.53
CA VAL A 167 -1.41 3.87 -13.50
C VAL A 167 -0.14 3.29 -14.14
N LEU A 168 0.78 2.76 -13.33
CA LEU A 168 2.01 2.13 -13.83
C LEU A 168 1.76 0.90 -14.72
N ARG A 169 0.59 0.24 -14.60
CA ARG A 169 0.24 -0.91 -15.43
C ARG A 169 -0.24 -0.49 -16.81
N GLU A 170 -1.00 0.59 -16.88
CA GLU A 170 -1.66 1.08 -18.08
C GLU A 170 -0.78 2.01 -18.93
N GLU A 171 0.25 2.62 -18.33
CA GLU A 171 1.13 3.54 -19.03
C GLU A 171 1.81 2.89 -20.26
N PRO A 172 1.51 3.38 -21.49
CA PRO A 172 2.05 2.81 -22.73
C PRO A 172 3.58 2.97 -22.80
N GLY A 173 4.27 1.99 -23.41
CA GLY A 173 5.72 2.09 -23.67
C GLY A 173 6.62 1.82 -22.46
N ARG A 174 6.08 1.61 -21.26
CA ARG A 174 6.89 1.25 -20.08
C ARG A 174 7.30 -0.22 -20.06
N SER A 175 8.56 -0.46 -19.71
CA SER A 175 9.10 -1.81 -19.61
C SER A 175 8.49 -2.55 -18.42
N LYS A 176 8.58 -3.89 -18.40
CA LYS A 176 8.22 -4.67 -17.20
C LYS A 176 8.97 -4.19 -15.96
N MET A 177 10.14 -3.54 -16.09
CA MET A 177 10.93 -2.99 -14.97
C MET A 177 10.36 -1.71 -14.37
N ASP A 178 9.37 -1.08 -15.02
CA ASP A 178 8.73 0.13 -14.51
C ASP A 178 7.41 -0.14 -13.77
N ARG A 179 6.98 -1.40 -13.72
CA ARG A 179 5.74 -1.83 -13.07
C ARG A 179 5.98 -2.39 -11.67
N VAL A 180 5.23 -1.96 -10.67
CA VAL A 180 5.25 -2.55 -9.33
C VAL A 180 3.83 -2.83 -8.84
N SER A 181 3.65 -3.87 -8.03
CA SER A 181 2.39 -4.09 -7.34
C SER A 181 2.25 -3.12 -6.16
N HIS A 182 1.02 -2.83 -5.76
CA HIS A 182 0.76 -2.04 -4.55
C HIS A 182 1.36 -2.69 -3.30
N GLU A 183 1.40 -4.02 -3.24
CA GLU A 183 2.09 -4.76 -2.17
C GLU A 183 3.59 -4.47 -2.15
N THR A 184 4.24 -4.35 -3.32
CA THR A 184 5.67 -3.97 -3.38
C THR A 184 5.89 -2.57 -2.80
N ILE A 185 4.97 -1.64 -3.05
CA ILE A 185 5.01 -0.29 -2.49
C ILE A 185 4.82 -0.35 -0.97
N TYR A 186 3.82 -1.10 -0.47
CA TYR A 186 3.62 -1.29 0.98
C TYR A 186 4.83 -1.92 1.67
N GLN A 187 5.41 -2.97 1.10
CA GLN A 187 6.61 -3.62 1.64
C GLN A 187 7.80 -2.64 1.71
N ALA A 188 7.94 -1.76 0.72
CA ALA A 188 8.98 -0.73 0.73
C ALA A 188 8.72 0.40 1.75
N LEU A 189 7.46 0.69 2.08
CA LEU A 189 7.11 1.65 3.13
C LEU A 189 7.32 1.09 4.54
N TYR A 190 7.01 -0.20 4.77
CA TYR A 190 6.97 -0.79 6.12
C TYR A 190 8.22 -1.59 6.51
N VAL A 191 8.95 -2.18 5.56
CA VAL A 191 10.07 -3.07 5.87
C VAL A 191 11.40 -2.40 5.52
N GLN A 192 12.16 -2.02 6.56
CA GLN A 192 13.51 -1.46 6.40
C GLN A 192 14.40 -2.45 5.60
N GLY A 193 14.97 -1.95 4.49
CA GLY A 193 15.83 -2.72 3.58
C GLY A 193 15.14 -3.32 2.36
N ARG A 194 13.80 -3.18 2.21
CA ARG A 194 13.06 -3.66 1.03
C ARG A 194 12.80 -2.59 -0.05
N GLY A 195 13.22 -1.36 0.18
CA GLY A 195 13.12 -0.27 -0.78
C GLY A 195 13.86 0.97 -0.30
N SER A 196 14.03 1.95 -1.20
CA SER A 196 14.63 3.26 -0.92
C SER A 196 13.59 4.37 -0.76
N LEU A 197 12.31 4.02 -0.55
CA LEU A 197 11.26 5.02 -0.32
C LEU A 197 11.51 5.72 1.02
N ARG A 198 11.29 7.03 1.07
CA ARG A 198 11.43 7.80 2.31
C ARG A 198 10.45 7.32 3.39
N ARG A 199 10.92 7.32 4.64
CA ARG A 199 10.21 6.78 5.81
C ARG A 199 8.99 7.60 6.24
N ASP A 200 8.97 8.88 5.87
CA ASP A 200 7.90 9.84 6.16
C ASP A 200 6.66 9.66 5.27
N LEU A 201 6.80 9.04 4.08
CA LEU A 201 5.70 8.80 3.14
C LEU A 201 4.61 7.86 3.67
N ALA A 202 4.88 7.09 4.73
CA ALA A 202 3.83 6.34 5.41
C ALA A 202 2.74 7.26 6.01
N LYS A 203 3.08 8.52 6.31
CA LYS A 203 2.13 9.55 6.77
C LYS A 203 1.25 10.08 5.63
N ASP A 204 1.70 9.94 4.39
CA ASP A 204 1.02 10.42 3.17
C ASP A 204 0.00 9.40 2.63
N LEU A 205 -0.24 8.30 3.35
CA LEU A 205 -1.29 7.36 3.02
C LEU A 205 -2.66 8.01 3.27
N SER A 206 -3.51 8.01 2.23
CA SER A 206 -4.87 8.58 2.25
C SER A 206 -5.74 8.12 3.43
N THR A 207 -5.43 6.97 4.05
CA THR A 207 -6.02 6.55 5.32
C THR A 207 -4.95 6.41 6.40
N GLY A 208 -4.76 7.44 7.24
CA GLY A 208 -3.95 7.36 8.46
C GLY A 208 -4.53 6.48 9.57
N ARG A 209 -5.42 5.53 9.23
CA ARG A 209 -6.13 4.68 10.18
C ARG A 209 -5.29 3.46 10.51
N ILE A 210 -4.91 3.31 11.78
CA ILE A 210 -4.20 2.14 12.31
C ILE A 210 -5.18 0.95 12.50
N ALA A 211 -6.47 1.23 12.69
CA ALA A 211 -7.51 0.22 12.86
C ALA A 211 -8.83 0.63 12.17
N ARG A 212 -9.66 -0.36 11.84
CA ARG A 212 -11.02 -0.15 11.33
C ARG A 212 -11.89 0.44 12.45
N LYS A 213 -12.52 1.59 12.20
CA LYS A 213 -13.54 2.10 13.12
C LYS A 213 -14.80 1.22 13.01
N PRO A 214 -15.39 0.81 14.14
CA PRO A 214 -16.77 0.31 14.14
C PRO A 214 -17.71 1.41 13.63
N ARG A 215 -18.82 1.01 12.99
CA ARG A 215 -19.87 1.96 12.59
C ARG A 215 -20.45 2.57 13.86
N GLY A 216 -20.22 3.87 14.08
CA GLY A 216 -20.87 4.61 15.15
C GLY A 216 -22.32 4.90 14.79
N SER A 217 -23.17 4.99 15.82
CA SER A 217 -24.55 5.47 15.71
C SER A 217 -24.59 6.98 15.47
N VAL A 218 -25.65 7.42 14.82
CA VAL A 218 -25.86 8.79 14.32
C VAL A 218 -26.50 9.64 15.43
N ASP A 219 -25.92 10.79 15.75
CA ASP A 219 -26.55 11.81 16.61
C ASP A 219 -27.69 12.52 15.86
N ALA A 220 -28.84 12.63 16.50
CA ALA A 220 -29.99 13.38 16.02
C ALA A 220 -29.84 14.87 16.39
N ARG A 221 -29.83 15.76 15.38
CA ARG A 221 -30.03 17.21 15.58
C ARG A 221 -31.27 17.69 14.83
N GLY A 222 -32.00 18.59 15.49
CA GLY A 222 -33.40 18.93 15.23
C GLY A 222 -33.70 19.93 14.11
N THR A 223 -34.93 20.44 14.19
CA THR A 223 -35.83 21.13 13.26
C THR A 223 -35.22 22.00 12.14
N SER A 224 -35.61 21.68 10.90
CA SER A 224 -35.10 22.24 9.62
C SER A 224 -35.71 23.59 9.24
N LEU A 225 -34.87 24.58 8.89
CA LEU A 225 -35.23 25.90 8.32
C LEU A 225 -35.72 25.84 6.85
N TYR A 226 -35.65 24.68 6.19
CA TYR A 226 -35.81 24.51 4.73
C TYR A 226 -37.21 24.07 4.28
N ARG A 227 -38.28 24.66 4.83
CA ARG A 227 -39.68 24.21 4.58
C ARG A 227 -40.12 24.36 3.12
N GLU A 228 -39.56 25.32 2.39
CA GLU A 228 -39.91 25.66 1.00
C GLU A 228 -38.83 25.30 -0.03
N ALA A 229 -37.76 24.61 0.38
CA ALA A 229 -36.67 24.27 -0.53
C ALA A 229 -36.94 22.98 -1.32
N PHE A 230 -36.47 22.92 -2.57
CA PHE A 230 -36.62 21.71 -3.39
C PHE A 230 -35.88 20.54 -2.74
N LYS A 231 -36.60 19.43 -2.54
CA LYS A 231 -36.02 18.18 -2.02
C LYS A 231 -35.26 17.49 -3.13
N ILE A 232 -34.23 16.73 -2.79
CA ILE A 232 -33.48 15.92 -3.75
C ILE A 232 -34.38 14.95 -4.55
N SER A 233 -35.49 14.49 -3.98
CA SER A 233 -36.50 13.67 -4.65
C SER A 233 -37.25 14.37 -5.79
N GLN A 234 -37.12 15.69 -5.92
CA GLN A 234 -37.75 16.50 -6.97
C GLN A 234 -36.80 16.74 -8.16
N ARG A 235 -35.67 16.03 -8.20
CA ARG A 235 -34.74 16.10 -9.34
C ARG A 235 -35.26 15.35 -10.55
N PRO A 236 -34.93 15.81 -11.76
CA PRO A 236 -35.05 15.00 -12.96
C PRO A 236 -34.27 13.68 -12.80
N ALA A 237 -34.81 12.58 -13.32
CA ALA A 237 -34.21 11.25 -13.22
C ALA A 237 -32.79 11.19 -13.85
N GLU A 238 -32.54 12.03 -14.86
CA GLU A 238 -31.26 12.16 -15.57
C GLU A 238 -30.08 12.52 -14.65
N VAL A 239 -30.35 13.10 -13.46
CA VAL A 239 -29.33 13.48 -12.47
C VAL A 239 -28.79 12.27 -11.68
N GLU A 240 -29.58 11.19 -11.55
CA GLU A 240 -29.19 9.99 -10.80
C GLU A 240 -28.14 9.18 -11.54
N ASP A 241 -28.23 9.10 -12.86
CA ASP A 241 -27.31 8.33 -13.71
C ASP A 241 -25.93 8.99 -13.84
N ARG A 242 -25.79 10.25 -13.40
CA ARG A 242 -24.54 11.05 -13.46
C ARG A 242 -23.96 11.13 -14.87
N ALA A 243 -24.82 10.99 -15.87
CA ALA A 243 -24.47 11.04 -17.29
C ALA A 243 -24.50 12.48 -17.82
N VAL A 244 -25.33 13.33 -17.22
CA VAL A 244 -25.48 14.74 -17.60
C VAL A 244 -24.49 15.61 -16.81
N PRO A 245 -23.59 16.35 -17.49
CA PRO A 245 -22.70 17.29 -16.83
C PRO A 245 -23.42 18.48 -16.20
N GLY A 246 -22.75 19.11 -15.23
CA GLY A 246 -23.20 20.38 -14.65
C GLY A 246 -24.07 20.24 -13.41
N HIS A 247 -24.23 19.01 -12.89
CA HIS A 247 -24.82 18.77 -11.59
C HIS A 247 -23.73 18.66 -10.52
N TRP A 248 -23.77 19.56 -9.54
CA TRP A 248 -22.76 19.67 -8.49
C TRP A 248 -23.26 19.14 -7.16
N GLU A 249 -22.34 18.57 -6.38
CA GLU A 249 -22.52 18.29 -4.97
C GLU A 249 -21.65 19.23 -4.16
N GLY A 250 -22.23 19.81 -3.12
CA GLY A 250 -21.57 20.76 -2.24
C GLY A 250 -21.56 20.33 -0.77
N ASP A 251 -20.50 20.69 -0.05
CA ASP A 251 -20.30 20.39 1.38
C ASP A 251 -19.29 21.35 2.01
N LEU A 252 -19.26 21.44 3.34
CA LEU A 252 -18.22 22.13 4.10
C LEU A 252 -17.26 21.15 4.78
N VAL A 253 -15.97 21.31 4.48
CA VAL A 253 -14.89 20.66 5.22
C VAL A 253 -14.55 21.52 6.43
N ILE A 254 -15.04 21.09 7.60
CA ILE A 254 -14.81 21.80 8.86
C ILE A 254 -13.42 21.49 9.45
N GLY A 255 -12.78 22.54 9.97
CA GLY A 255 -11.48 22.57 10.65
C GLY A 255 -11.57 22.41 12.18
N ALA A 256 -10.53 22.86 12.88
CA ALA A 256 -10.45 22.79 14.34
C ALA A 256 -11.57 23.60 15.00
N GLY A 257 -12.20 23.05 16.05
CA GLY A 257 -13.18 23.77 16.88
C GLY A 257 -14.41 24.33 16.13
N SER A 258 -14.65 23.90 14.89
CA SER A 258 -15.65 24.51 14.00
C SER A 258 -15.43 26.00 13.73
N THR A 259 -14.20 26.50 13.84
CA THR A 259 -13.88 27.93 13.64
C THR A 259 -13.43 28.25 12.21
N SER A 260 -12.94 27.27 11.47
CA SER A 260 -12.57 27.41 10.05
C SER A 260 -13.20 26.34 9.19
N ALA A 261 -13.47 26.67 7.94
CA ALA A 261 -14.07 25.77 6.97
C ALA A 261 -13.53 26.05 5.56
N VAL A 262 -13.59 25.03 4.71
CA VAL A 262 -13.38 25.15 3.26
C VAL A 262 -14.62 24.60 2.58
N GLY A 263 -15.21 25.37 1.67
CA GLY A 263 -16.31 24.86 0.86
C GLY A 263 -15.80 23.93 -0.23
N THR A 264 -16.55 22.89 -0.52
CA THR A 264 -16.21 21.90 -1.55
C THR A 264 -17.36 21.80 -2.53
N LEU A 265 -17.05 21.89 -3.82
CA LEU A 265 -17.98 21.66 -4.92
C LEU A 265 -17.40 20.56 -5.80
N VAL A 266 -18.19 19.52 -6.09
CA VAL A 266 -17.78 18.38 -6.91
C VAL A 266 -18.78 18.14 -8.01
N GLU A 267 -18.34 18.19 -9.26
CA GLU A 267 -19.18 17.88 -10.41
C GLU A 267 -19.41 16.36 -10.49
N ARG A 268 -20.66 15.93 -10.64
CA ARG A 268 -21.06 14.52 -10.46
C ARG A 268 -20.56 13.60 -11.57
N THR A 269 -20.36 14.12 -12.78
CA THR A 269 -19.96 13.33 -13.96
C THR A 269 -18.44 13.14 -13.99
N THR A 270 -17.70 14.24 -14.10
CA THR A 270 -16.25 14.37 -14.22
C THR A 270 -15.50 14.27 -12.89
N ARG A 271 -16.19 14.42 -11.75
CA ARG A 271 -15.57 14.49 -10.42
C ARG A 271 -14.63 15.68 -10.24
N PHE A 272 -14.78 16.71 -11.07
CA PHE A 272 -13.99 17.92 -10.98
C PHE A 272 -14.32 18.64 -9.68
N VAL A 273 -13.29 19.06 -8.96
CA VAL A 273 -13.39 19.67 -7.63
C VAL A 273 -13.03 21.14 -7.72
N MET A 274 -13.88 21.98 -7.12
CA MET A 274 -13.57 23.38 -6.80
C MET A 274 -13.62 23.55 -5.28
N LEU A 275 -12.68 24.32 -4.75
CA LEU A 275 -12.59 24.64 -3.33
C LEU A 275 -12.92 26.11 -3.13
N LEU A 276 -13.82 26.40 -2.18
CA LEU A 276 -14.22 27.76 -1.82
C LEU A 276 -13.38 28.23 -0.63
N HIS A 277 -12.66 29.32 -0.80
CA HIS A 277 -11.86 29.93 0.25
C HIS A 277 -12.75 30.79 1.17
N LEU A 278 -12.86 30.39 2.43
CA LEU A 278 -13.75 31.03 3.42
C LEU A 278 -12.92 31.56 4.62
N PRO A 279 -12.28 32.73 4.49
CA PRO A 279 -11.36 33.23 5.50
C PRO A 279 -12.11 33.67 6.77
N GLY A 280 -11.99 32.87 7.84
CA GLY A 280 -12.45 33.21 9.19
C GLY A 280 -13.98 33.25 9.40
N ARG A 281 -14.79 33.15 8.34
CA ARG A 281 -16.25 33.12 8.38
C ARG A 281 -16.79 32.13 7.35
N HIS A 282 -17.71 31.28 7.78
CA HIS A 282 -18.41 30.29 6.95
C HIS A 282 -19.93 30.39 7.16
N ASP A 283 -20.40 31.60 7.41
CA ASP A 283 -21.82 31.91 7.44
C ASP A 283 -22.44 31.89 6.04
N ALA A 284 -23.78 31.93 5.98
CA ALA A 284 -24.51 31.78 4.74
C ALA A 284 -24.20 32.87 3.70
N ASP A 285 -23.87 34.08 4.14
CA ASP A 285 -23.53 35.19 3.24
C ASP A 285 -22.15 34.97 2.59
N SER A 286 -21.14 34.58 3.39
CA SER A 286 -19.79 34.31 2.90
C SER A 286 -19.75 33.11 1.94
N VAL A 287 -20.47 32.03 2.29
CA VAL A 287 -20.58 30.83 1.44
C VAL A 287 -21.28 31.14 0.12
N ALA A 288 -22.39 31.87 0.15
CA ALA A 288 -23.12 32.24 -1.07
C ALA A 288 -22.29 33.14 -1.98
N ALA A 289 -21.64 34.17 -1.43
CA ALA A 289 -20.83 35.11 -2.21
C ALA A 289 -19.68 34.39 -2.95
N GLU A 290 -18.92 33.55 -2.25
CA GLU A 290 -17.80 32.84 -2.86
C GLU A 290 -18.27 31.75 -3.83
N MET A 291 -19.39 31.08 -3.54
CA MET A 291 -19.98 30.12 -4.47
C MET A 291 -20.43 30.79 -5.77
N ILE A 292 -21.11 31.94 -5.69
CA ILE A 292 -21.50 32.72 -6.87
C ILE A 292 -20.26 33.13 -7.65
N ASN A 293 -19.24 33.65 -6.98
CA ASN A 293 -17.98 34.08 -7.61
C ASN A 293 -17.31 32.95 -8.40
N GLN A 294 -17.19 31.74 -7.82
CA GLN A 294 -16.56 30.62 -8.50
C GLN A 294 -17.43 30.02 -9.60
N MET A 295 -18.72 29.78 -9.32
CA MET A 295 -19.62 29.16 -10.29
C MET A 295 -19.86 30.05 -11.50
N SER A 296 -19.89 31.38 -11.35
CA SER A 296 -20.10 32.32 -12.47
C SER A 296 -18.99 32.27 -13.53
N LYS A 297 -17.82 31.70 -13.21
CA LYS A 297 -16.72 31.49 -14.16
C LYS A 297 -16.98 30.31 -15.10
N LEU A 298 -17.95 29.45 -14.77
CA LEU A 298 -18.31 28.29 -15.58
C LEU A 298 -19.35 28.65 -16.64
N PRO A 299 -19.24 28.06 -17.84
CA PRO A 299 -20.30 28.11 -18.83
C PRO A 299 -21.65 27.65 -18.27
N GLU A 300 -22.74 28.20 -18.79
CA GLU A 300 -24.11 27.97 -18.32
C GLU A 300 -24.49 26.48 -18.31
N HIS A 301 -24.10 25.73 -19.33
CA HIS A 301 -24.40 24.30 -19.41
C HIS A 301 -23.76 23.47 -18.28
N LEU A 302 -22.69 23.96 -17.63
CA LEU A 302 -22.09 23.33 -16.46
C LEU A 302 -22.70 23.82 -15.14
N ARG A 303 -23.71 24.68 -15.16
CA ARG A 303 -24.42 25.21 -13.98
C ARG A 303 -25.86 24.71 -13.91
N GLN A 304 -26.07 23.41 -14.09
CA GLN A 304 -27.43 22.82 -14.14
C GLN A 304 -28.10 22.72 -12.77
N SER A 305 -27.38 22.29 -11.73
CA SER A 305 -27.97 22.23 -10.38
C SER A 305 -26.92 22.08 -9.30
N LEU A 306 -27.28 22.46 -8.07
CA LEU A 306 -26.48 22.20 -6.87
C LEU A 306 -27.21 21.30 -5.86
N THR A 307 -26.46 20.37 -5.28
CA THR A 307 -26.86 19.56 -4.13
C THR A 307 -26.20 20.07 -2.87
N TRP A 308 -26.94 20.26 -1.79
CA TRP A 308 -26.34 20.52 -0.49
C TRP A 308 -27.05 19.75 0.63
N ASP A 309 -26.42 19.68 1.80
CA ASP A 309 -27.12 19.25 3.02
C ASP A 309 -27.94 20.41 3.62
N ARG A 310 -28.75 20.10 4.63
CA ARG A 310 -29.57 21.11 5.31
C ARG A 310 -28.79 21.88 6.38
N GLY A 311 -27.49 22.08 6.18
CA GLY A 311 -26.67 22.93 7.05
C GLY A 311 -27.12 24.38 6.96
N THR A 312 -27.05 25.14 8.05
CA THR A 312 -27.43 26.57 8.11
C THR A 312 -26.61 27.46 7.18
N GLU A 313 -25.44 26.97 6.75
CA GLU A 313 -24.47 27.64 5.91
C GLU A 313 -24.95 27.85 4.47
N LEU A 314 -26.08 27.25 4.06
CA LEU A 314 -26.72 27.52 2.77
C LEU A 314 -28.09 28.20 2.91
N ALA A 315 -28.33 28.93 4.00
CA ALA A 315 -29.60 29.66 4.20
C ALA A 315 -29.90 30.67 3.08
N ARG A 316 -28.88 31.18 2.39
CA ARG A 316 -28.99 32.11 1.23
C ARG A 316 -29.16 31.41 -0.12
N TYR A 317 -29.58 30.14 -0.15
CA TYR A 317 -29.73 29.38 -1.40
C TYR A 317 -30.57 30.06 -2.48
N ARG A 318 -31.58 30.86 -2.11
CA ARG A 318 -32.42 31.60 -3.08
C ARG A 318 -31.62 32.61 -3.89
N GLU A 319 -30.67 33.29 -3.25
CA GLU A 319 -29.79 34.24 -3.93
C GLU A 319 -28.86 33.52 -4.90
N ILE A 320 -28.34 32.35 -4.49
CA ILE A 320 -27.50 31.48 -5.33
C ILE A 320 -28.30 31.03 -6.57
N THR A 321 -29.51 30.51 -6.36
CA THR A 321 -30.39 30.09 -7.46
C THR A 321 -30.66 31.23 -8.43
N MET A 322 -31.01 32.41 -7.93
CA MET A 322 -31.38 33.55 -8.76
C MET A 322 -30.17 34.12 -9.54
N LYS A 323 -29.01 34.25 -8.90
CA LYS A 323 -27.81 34.84 -9.55
C LYS A 323 -27.14 33.89 -10.53
N LEU A 324 -27.20 32.58 -10.29
CA LEU A 324 -26.55 31.58 -11.14
C LEU A 324 -27.51 30.89 -12.12
N ASP A 325 -28.80 31.24 -12.09
CA ASP A 325 -29.88 30.52 -12.78
C ASP A 325 -29.78 28.99 -12.60
N MET A 326 -29.48 28.58 -11.37
CA MET A 326 -29.12 27.20 -11.05
C MET A 326 -29.94 26.70 -9.86
N PRO A 327 -30.86 25.72 -10.03
CA PRO A 327 -31.64 25.19 -8.93
C PRO A 327 -30.78 24.54 -7.85
N VAL A 328 -31.07 24.89 -6.60
CA VAL A 328 -30.45 24.31 -5.41
C VAL A 328 -31.42 23.31 -4.76
N TYR A 329 -30.94 22.09 -4.58
CA TYR A 329 -31.68 20.97 -4.00
C TYR A 329 -31.04 20.52 -2.70
N PHE A 330 -31.88 20.19 -1.72
CA PHE A 330 -31.44 19.75 -0.40
C PHE A 330 -31.67 18.26 -0.19
N CYS A 331 -30.67 17.60 0.39
CA CYS A 331 -30.77 16.19 0.77
C CYS A 331 -31.86 15.98 1.83
N ASP A 332 -32.37 14.76 1.90
CA ASP A 332 -33.30 14.38 2.96
C ASP A 332 -32.55 14.21 4.29
N PRO A 333 -33.19 14.52 5.43
CA PRO A 333 -32.60 14.25 6.74
C PRO A 333 -32.24 12.77 6.84
N HIS A 334 -31.12 12.48 7.49
CA HIS A 334 -30.65 11.10 7.71
C HIS A 334 -30.27 10.32 6.44
N SER A 335 -30.04 11.00 5.30
CA SER A 335 -29.70 10.36 4.02
C SER A 335 -28.31 10.74 3.46
N PRO A 336 -27.21 10.52 4.20
CA PRO A 336 -25.87 10.94 3.77
C PRO A 336 -25.38 10.24 2.49
N TRP A 337 -25.91 9.06 2.15
CA TRP A 337 -25.57 8.32 0.92
C TRP A 337 -25.95 9.07 -0.37
N GLN A 338 -26.87 10.03 -0.28
CA GLN A 338 -27.26 10.89 -1.39
C GLN A 338 -26.12 11.83 -1.87
N ARG A 339 -25.04 11.95 -1.09
CA ARG A 339 -23.82 12.74 -1.41
C ARG A 339 -22.54 11.90 -1.44
N GLY A 340 -22.62 10.68 -1.97
CA GLY A 340 -21.47 9.77 -2.01
C GLY A 340 -20.24 10.34 -2.76
N SER A 341 -20.44 11.30 -3.66
CA SER A 341 -19.34 11.95 -4.40
C SER A 341 -18.54 12.88 -3.49
N ASN A 342 -19.23 13.70 -2.71
CA ASN A 342 -18.58 14.60 -1.75
C ASN A 342 -17.92 13.86 -0.60
N GLU A 343 -18.55 12.82 -0.06
CA GLU A 343 -17.93 12.06 1.04
C GLU A 343 -16.57 11.47 0.62
N ASN A 344 -16.52 10.86 -0.58
CA ASN A 344 -15.28 10.31 -1.12
C ASN A 344 -14.25 11.41 -1.39
N THR A 345 -14.67 12.55 -1.95
CA THR A 345 -13.78 13.66 -2.27
C THR A 345 -13.23 14.32 -1.01
N ASN A 346 -14.08 14.57 -0.01
CA ASN A 346 -13.69 15.14 1.28
C ASN A 346 -12.69 14.23 1.99
N ARG A 347 -12.87 12.91 1.92
CA ARG A 347 -11.89 11.94 2.43
C ARG A 347 -10.51 12.10 1.78
N LEU A 348 -10.45 12.43 0.49
CA LEU A 348 -9.19 12.65 -0.22
C LEU A 348 -8.59 14.01 0.12
N LEU A 349 -9.41 15.04 0.21
CA LEU A 349 -8.99 16.39 0.63
C LEU A 349 -8.39 16.38 2.03
N ARG A 350 -8.80 15.46 2.93
CA ARG A 350 -8.20 15.29 4.26
C ARG A 350 -6.71 14.93 4.24
N HIS A 351 -6.13 14.57 3.09
CA HIS A 351 -4.68 14.47 2.92
C HIS A 351 -3.98 15.82 3.16
N TRP A 352 -4.56 16.91 2.66
CA TRP A 352 -4.05 18.28 2.85
C TRP A 352 -4.79 19.03 3.96
N LEU A 353 -6.12 18.92 3.98
CA LEU A 353 -7.05 19.58 4.92
C LEU A 353 -7.31 18.70 6.15
N THR A 354 -6.24 18.36 6.88
CA THR A 354 -6.26 17.42 8.00
C THR A 354 -7.39 17.73 9.00
N LYS A 355 -8.06 16.68 9.50
CA LYS A 355 -9.14 16.87 10.47
C LYS A 355 -8.60 17.45 11.77
N GLY A 356 -9.27 18.49 12.29
CA GLY A 356 -8.91 19.12 13.56
C GLY A 356 -7.73 20.08 13.47
N THR A 357 -7.25 20.42 12.26
CA THR A 357 -6.32 21.53 12.06
C THR A 357 -7.06 22.81 11.73
N ASP A 358 -6.47 23.95 12.03
CA ASP A 358 -6.98 25.21 11.53
C ASP A 358 -6.79 25.30 10.00
N LEU A 359 -7.90 25.48 9.29
CA LEU A 359 -7.94 25.64 7.85
C LEU A 359 -7.76 27.09 7.40
N SER A 360 -7.85 28.07 8.31
CA SER A 360 -7.65 29.50 7.98
C SER A 360 -6.25 29.81 7.44
N ARG A 361 -5.27 28.93 7.74
CA ARG A 361 -3.90 29.02 7.25
C ARG A 361 -3.75 28.83 5.74
N PHE A 362 -4.74 28.22 5.08
CA PHE A 362 -4.70 27.97 3.65
C PHE A 362 -5.21 29.20 2.91
N THR A 363 -4.37 29.75 2.04
CA THR A 363 -4.77 30.82 1.14
C THR A 363 -5.63 30.29 0.00
N ALA A 364 -6.30 31.18 -0.74
CA ALA A 364 -7.00 30.80 -1.98
C ALA A 364 -6.07 30.08 -2.97
N GLN A 365 -4.81 30.55 -3.10
CA GLN A 365 -3.82 29.93 -3.97
C GLN A 365 -3.44 28.51 -3.51
N ASP A 366 -3.32 28.28 -2.20
CA ASP A 366 -3.06 26.93 -1.68
C ASP A 366 -4.21 25.98 -2.02
N LEU A 367 -5.46 26.45 -1.90
CA LEU A 367 -6.65 25.67 -2.25
C LEU A 367 -6.71 25.38 -3.75
N ASP A 368 -6.34 26.32 -4.61
CA ASP A 368 -6.25 26.10 -6.05
C ASP A 368 -5.21 25.02 -6.39
N VAL A 369 -4.04 25.04 -5.73
CA VAL A 369 -3.02 24.00 -5.91
C VAL A 369 -3.53 22.64 -5.45
N ILE A 370 -4.24 22.57 -4.31
CA ILE A 370 -4.84 21.32 -3.82
C ILE A 370 -5.90 20.80 -4.79
N ALA A 371 -6.79 21.67 -5.28
CA ALA A 371 -7.80 21.33 -6.26
C ALA A 371 -7.15 20.81 -7.55
N ALA A 372 -6.14 21.50 -8.07
CA ALA A 372 -5.39 21.10 -9.26
C ALA A 372 -4.76 19.71 -9.10
N LYS A 373 -4.11 19.42 -7.96
CA LYS A 373 -3.56 18.08 -7.66
C LYS A 373 -4.64 17.01 -7.67
N LEU A 374 -5.80 17.30 -7.08
CA LEU A 374 -6.91 16.35 -6.99
C LEU A 374 -7.60 16.15 -8.35
N ASN A 375 -7.63 17.19 -9.19
CA ASN A 375 -8.16 17.17 -10.55
C ASN A 375 -7.16 16.59 -11.57
N ALA A 376 -5.87 16.52 -11.24
CA ALA A 376 -4.84 15.82 -12.00
C ALA A 376 -4.71 14.34 -11.59
N ARG A 377 -5.44 13.90 -10.56
CA ARG A 377 -5.40 12.52 -10.08
C ARG A 377 -6.31 11.61 -10.91
N PRO A 378 -5.79 10.56 -11.57
CA PRO A 378 -6.58 9.57 -12.32
C PRO A 378 -7.68 8.92 -11.48
N ARG A 379 -8.83 8.69 -12.10
CA ARG A 379 -10.00 8.07 -11.45
C ARG A 379 -10.37 6.76 -12.14
N PRO A 380 -10.38 5.62 -11.43
CA PRO A 380 -10.88 4.36 -11.98
C PRO A 380 -12.33 4.46 -12.49
N THR A 381 -13.15 5.33 -11.89
CA THR A 381 -14.53 5.58 -12.32
C THR A 381 -14.65 6.36 -13.64
N LEU A 382 -13.54 6.94 -14.12
CA LEU A 382 -13.46 7.68 -15.38
C LEU A 382 -12.53 6.97 -16.36
N GLU A 383 -12.42 5.63 -16.27
CA GLU A 383 -11.51 4.83 -17.09
C GLU A 383 -10.07 5.36 -17.03
N MET A 384 -9.65 5.78 -15.83
CA MET A 384 -8.32 6.31 -15.54
C MET A 384 -7.99 7.68 -16.16
N LYS A 385 -8.96 8.35 -16.78
CA LYS A 385 -8.86 9.80 -17.07
C LYS A 385 -8.82 10.61 -15.77
N THR A 386 -8.20 11.78 -15.82
CA THR A 386 -8.24 12.75 -14.73
C THR A 386 -9.53 13.59 -14.80
N PRO A 387 -10.05 14.09 -13.66
CA PRO A 387 -11.19 15.01 -13.68
C PRO A 387 -10.96 16.24 -14.57
N ALA A 388 -9.73 16.77 -14.61
CA ALA A 388 -9.37 17.88 -15.49
C ALA A 388 -9.49 17.49 -16.98
N GLN A 389 -9.04 16.29 -17.37
CA GLN A 389 -9.19 15.79 -18.74
C GLN A 389 -10.66 15.60 -19.11
N ALA A 390 -11.44 14.95 -18.23
CA ALA A 390 -12.86 14.72 -18.46
C ALA A 390 -13.64 16.03 -18.60
N LEU A 391 -13.34 17.03 -17.76
CA LEU A 391 -13.96 18.36 -17.89
C LEU A 391 -13.54 19.08 -19.17
N ALA A 392 -12.25 19.01 -19.53
CA ALA A 392 -11.75 19.63 -20.76
C ALA A 392 -12.40 19.03 -22.03
N GLU A 393 -12.65 17.72 -22.06
CA GLU A 393 -13.37 17.07 -23.16
C GLU A 393 -14.80 17.61 -23.30
N LEU A 394 -15.50 17.83 -22.19
CA LEU A 394 -16.84 18.42 -22.21
C LEU A 394 -16.82 19.87 -22.73
N LEU A 395 -15.84 20.66 -22.31
CA LEU A 395 -15.67 22.04 -22.78
C LEU A 395 -15.30 22.10 -24.27
N ALA A 396 -14.46 21.18 -24.75
CA ALA A 396 -14.03 21.13 -26.14
C ALA A 396 -15.14 20.68 -27.10
N ASN A 397 -15.95 19.69 -26.69
CA ASN A 397 -17.05 19.18 -27.52
C ASN A 397 -18.15 20.22 -27.76
N GLN A 398 -18.23 21.26 -26.93
CA GLN A 398 -19.13 22.39 -27.18
C GLN A 398 -18.62 23.39 -28.21
N ALA A 399 -17.31 23.54 -28.36
CA ALA A 399 -16.76 24.43 -29.39
C ALA A 399 -16.89 23.83 -30.80
N ALA A 400 -17.26 22.56 -30.91
CA ALA A 400 -17.44 21.82 -32.16
C ALA A 400 -18.92 21.66 -32.56
N ALA A 401 -19.85 22.14 -31.75
CA ALA A 401 -21.29 22.21 -32.02
C ALA A 401 -21.70 23.67 -32.28
#